data_AF-A0A260ZTS2-F1
#
_entry.id   AF-A0A260ZTS2-F1
#
_cell.length_a   1.000
_cell.length_b   1.000
_cell.length_c   1.000
_cell.angle_alpha   90.00
_cell.angle_beta   90.00
_cell.angle_gamma   90.00
#
_symmetry.space_group_name_H-M   'P 1'
#
loop_
_entity.id
_entity.type
_entity.pdbx_description
1 polymer ?
#
loop_
_entity_poly.entity_id
_entity_poly.type
_entity_poly.pdbx_seq_one_letter_code
_entity_poly.pdbx_strand_id
1 'polypeptide(L)' 'MPRYCLFGDAVNTASRMETGHVHISEEANHMLMNLGGFTTESRGEVIIKGKGVMATYWLVRMDESAAPKNLKK' A
#
# COMPACT_ATOMS: atom_id res chain seq x y z
N MET A 1 -8.97 -9.46 32.57
CA MET A 1 -8.63 -10.26 31.38
C MET A 1 -7.42 -9.61 30.70
N PRO A 2 -6.28 -10.32 30.52
CA PRO A 2 -5.09 -9.69 29.95
C PRO A 2 -5.31 -9.38 28.46
N ARG A 3 -5.02 -8.14 28.05
CA ARG A 3 -4.99 -7.71 26.65
C ARG A 3 -3.53 -7.57 26.22
N TYR A 4 -3.15 -8.29 25.16
CA TYR A 4 -1.84 -8.14 24.54
C TYR A 4 -1.89 -6.98 23.56
N CYS A 5 -1.10 -5.94 23.82
CA CYS A 5 -0.91 -4.82 22.91
C CYS A 5 0.48 -4.90 22.28
N LEU A 6 0.56 -4.74 20.96
CA LEU A 6 1.82 -4.60 20.24
C LEU A 6 2.24 -3.13 20.25
N PHE A 7 3.51 -2.87 20.50
CA PHE A 7 4.08 -1.51 20.57
C PHE A 7 5.33 -1.44 19.69
N GLY A 8 5.62 -0.25 19.16
CA GLY A 8 6.81 0.01 18.34
C GLY A 8 6.55 0.91 17.13
N ASP A 9 7.62 1.35 16.47
CA ASP A 9 7.52 2.21 15.30
C ASP A 9 6.80 1.55 14.13
N ALA A 10 6.87 0.23 14.01
CA ALA A 10 6.15 -0.54 12.99
C ALA A 10 4.62 -0.39 13.14
N VAL A 11 4.08 -0.52 14.36
CA VAL A 11 2.63 -0.38 14.61
C VAL A 11 2.17 1.08 14.53
N ASN A 12 3.01 2.04 14.93
CA ASN A 12 2.72 3.47 14.78
C ASN A 12 2.75 3.90 13.30
N THR A 13 3.66 3.33 12.50
CA THR A 13 3.71 3.55 11.05
C THR A 13 2.51 2.89 10.36
N ALA A 14 2.20 1.64 10.70
CA ALA A 14 1.03 0.93 10.16
C ALA A 14 -0.28 1.65 10.49
N SER A 15 -0.46 2.10 11.74
CA SER A 15 -1.65 2.85 12.17
C SER A 15 -1.82 4.18 11.41
N ARG A 16 -0.72 4.85 11.05
CA ARG A 16 -0.75 6.08 10.22
C ARG A 16 -1.02 5.80 8.75
N MET A 17 -0.74 4.58 8.29
CA MET A 17 -1.03 4.11 6.94
C MET A 17 -2.45 3.50 6.83
N GLU A 18 -3.10 3.17 7.95
CA GLU A 18 -4.43 2.58 7.99
C GLU A 18 -5.53 3.63 7.70
N THR A 19 -5.74 3.92 6.42
CA THR A 19 -6.81 4.81 5.94
C THR A 19 -7.73 4.05 4.98
N GLY A 20 -8.14 2.83 5.33
CA GLY A 20 -9.10 2.00 4.57
C GLY A 20 -8.68 1.57 3.15
N HIS A 21 -7.66 2.21 2.58
CA HIS A 21 -7.09 1.97 1.27
C HIS A 21 -5.63 1.58 1.44
N VAL A 22 -5.14 0.68 0.60
CA VAL A 22 -3.75 0.22 0.66
C VAL A 22 -2.87 1.32 0.05
N HIS A 23 -2.06 1.95 0.91
CA HIS A 23 -1.11 2.98 0.50
C HIS A 23 0.07 2.34 -0.20
N ILE A 24 0.40 2.81 -1.40
CA ILE A 24 1.51 2.30 -2.19
C ILE A 24 2.43 3.45 -2.63
N SER A 25 3.74 3.17 -2.68
CA SER A 25 4.73 4.09 -3.23
C SER A 25 4.63 4.15 -4.75
N GLU A 26 5.22 5.18 -5.36
CA GLU A 26 5.36 5.26 -6.82
C GLU A 26 6.03 4.03 -7.42
N GLU A 27 7.11 3.53 -6.80
CA GLU A 27 7.81 2.32 -7.27
C GLU A 27 6.89 1.10 -7.28
N ALA A 28 6.08 0.93 -6.23
CA ALA A 28 5.10 -0.14 -6.15
C ALA A 28 3.99 0.03 -7.20
N ASN A 29 3.53 1.27 -7.42
CA ASN A 29 2.55 1.57 -8.47
C ASN A 29 3.08 1.18 -9.86
N HIS A 30 4.33 1.50 -10.18
CA HIS A 30 4.93 1.15 -11.46
C HIS A 30 5.07 -0.37 -11.66
N MET A 31 5.43 -1.10 -10.59
CA MET A 31 5.43 -2.56 -10.62
C MET A 31 4.03 -3.14 -10.84
N LEU A 32 3.02 -2.59 -10.16
CA LEU A 32 1.62 -3.02 -10.31
C LEU A 32 1.07 -2.71 -11.72
N MET A 33 1.45 -1.58 -12.31
CA MET A 33 1.11 -1.26 -13.71
C MET A 33 1.77 -2.24 -14.69
N ASN A 34 3.02 -2.64 -14.44
CA ASN A 34 3.71 -3.64 -15.26
C ASN A 34 3.14 -5.06 -15.11
N LEU A 35 2.73 -5.43 -13.89
CA LEU A 35 2.05 -6.70 -13.62
C LEU A 35 0.67 -6.75 -14.29
N GLY A 36 -0.01 -5.60 -14.36
CA GLY A 36 -1.39 -5.50 -14.84
C GLY A 36 -2.40 -6.00 -13.80
N GLY A 37 -3.67 -5.65 -13.98
CA GLY A 37 -4.75 -6.14 -13.12
C GLY A 37 -4.97 -5.40 -11.80
N PHE A 38 -4.30 -4.26 -11.61
CA PHE A 38 -4.47 -3.43 -10.43
C PHE A 38 -4.93 -2.05 -10.86
N THR A 39 -5.96 -1.53 -10.19
CA THR A 39 -6.44 -0.16 -10.34
C THR A 39 -5.88 0.66 -9.19
N THR A 40 -5.08 1.66 -9.54
CA THR A 40 -4.46 2.57 -8.58
C THR A 40 -4.93 4.01 -8.84
N GLU A 41 -5.06 4.78 -7.78
CA GLU A 41 -5.44 6.20 -7.82
C GLU A 41 -4.32 7.07 -7.25
N SER A 42 -3.98 8.16 -7.93
CA SER A 42 -2.97 9.10 -7.43
C SER A 42 -3.49 9.83 -6.19
N ARG A 43 -2.78 9.69 -5.07
CA ARG A 43 -3.03 10.49 -3.87
C ARG A 43 -2.40 11.88 -3.99
N GLY A 44 -1.34 11.99 -4.79
CA GLY A 44 -0.51 13.19 -4.89
C GLY A 44 0.75 13.09 -4.05
N GLU A 45 1.42 14.23 -3.91
CA GLU A 45 2.68 14.37 -3.19
C GLU A 45 2.47 14.44 -1.68
N VAL A 46 3.12 13.53 -0.96
CA VAL A 46 3.02 13.42 0.50
C VAL A 46 4.41 13.53 1.10
N ILE A 47 4.51 14.33 2.16
CA ILE A 47 5.77 14.48 2.91
C ILE A 47 5.95 13.25 3.80
N ILE A 48 6.91 12.41 3.45
CA ILE A 48 7.31 11.25 4.25
C ILE A 48 8.54 11.64 5.05
N LYS A 49 8.41 11.61 6.38
CA LYS A 49 9.51 11.91 7.31
C LYS A 49 10.71 11.01 7.00
N GLY A 50 11.85 11.61 6.68
CA GLY A 50 13.09 10.91 6.33
C GLY A 50 13.27 10.54 4.86
N LYS A 51 12.24 10.66 4.01
CA LYS A 51 12.35 10.47 2.55
C LYS A 51 12.04 11.73 1.73
N GLY A 52 11.49 12.76 2.36
CA GLY A 52 11.11 14.00 1.68
C GLY A 52 9.72 13.91 1.06
N VAL A 53 9.49 14.68 0.00
CA VAL A 53 8.24 14.66 -0.75
C VAL A 53 8.27 13.46 -1.68
N MET A 54 7.28 12.57 -1.58
CA MET A 54 7.12 11.44 -2.49
C MET A 54 5.70 11.41 -3.05
N ALA A 55 5.58 11.12 -4.34
CA ALA A 55 4.31 10.78 -4.95
C ALA A 55 3.83 9.43 -4.41
N THR A 56 2.56 9.36 -4.04
CA THR A 56 1.98 8.14 -3.50
C THR A 56 0.62 7.85 -4.13
N TYR A 57 0.25 6.58 -4.11
CA TYR A 57 -0.96 6.10 -4.77
C TYR A 57 -1.78 5.24 -3.80
N TRP A 58 -3.06 5.13 -4.08
CA TRP A 58 -3.98 4.22 -3.42
C TRP A 58 -4.22 3.03 -4.33
N LEU A 59 -4.13 1.82 -3.80
CA LEU A 59 -4.64 0.65 -4.49
C LEU A 59 -6.14 0.55 -4.21
N VAL A 60 -6.94 0.74 -5.26
CA VAL A 60 -8.42 0.78 -5.19
C VAL A 60 -9.00 -0.60 -5.41
N ARG A 61 -8.50 -1.32 -6.41
CA ARG A 61 -9.04 -2.62 -6.78
C ARG A 61 -7.99 -3.51 -7.40
N MET A 62 -8.15 -4.80 -7.18
CA MET A 62 -7.52 -5.84 -7.95
C MET A 62 -8.59 -6.46 -8.85
N ASP A 63 -8.33 -6.53 -10.15
CA ASP A 63 -9.18 -7.27 -11.07
C ASP A 63 -8.80 -8.75 -10.96
N GLU A 64 -9.74 -9.58 -10.47
CA GLU A 64 -9.50 -11.02 -10.28
C GLU A 64 -9.12 -11.73 -11.59
N SER A 65 -9.51 -11.18 -12.74
CA SER A 65 -9.22 -11.74 -14.07
C SER A 65 -7.74 -11.59 -14.47
N ALA A 66 -7.04 -10.64 -13.85
CA ALA A 66 -5.66 -10.30 -14.14
C ALA A 66 -4.71 -10.66 -12.97
N ALA A 67 -5.23 -11.34 -11.94
CA ALA A 67 -4.40 -11.96 -10.93
C ALA A 67 -3.36 -12.88 -11.59
N PRO A 68 -2.06 -12.76 -11.28
CA PRO A 68 -1.07 -13.70 -11.78
C PRO A 68 -1.49 -15.10 -11.32
N LYS A 69 -1.81 -15.97 -12.28
CA LYS A 69 -2.33 -17.34 -12.08
C LYS A 69 -1.35 -18.27 -11.32
N ASN A 70 -0.24 -17.75 -10.82
CA ASN A 70 0.81 -18.49 -10.12
C ASN A 70 0.69 -18.43 -8.58
N LEU A 71 -0.36 -17.86 -8.01
CA LEU A 71 -0.65 -18.02 -6.58
C LEU A 71 -1.62 -19.19 -6.31
N LYS A 72 -1.40 -20.34 -6.98
CA LYS A 72 -2.03 -21.60 -6.60
C LYS A 72 -0.96 -22.54 -6.02
N LYS A 73 -0.89 -22.47 -4.68
CA LYS A 73 -0.50 -23.51 -3.71
C LYS A 73 0.84 -24.21 -3.88
#